data_AF-A0A4P9Y9G8-F1
#
_entry.id   AF-A0A4P9Y9G8-F1
#
_cell.length_a   1.000
_cell.length_b   1.000
_cell.length_c   1.000
_cell.angle_alpha   90.00
_cell.angle_beta   90.00
_cell.angle_gamma   90.00
#
_symmetry.space_group_name_H-M   'P 1'
#
loop_
_entity.id
_entity.type
_entity.pdbx_description
1 polymer ?
#
loop_
_entity_poly.entity_id
_entity_poly.type
_entity_poly.pdbx_seq_one_letter_code
_entity_poly.pdbx_strand_id
1 'polypeptide(L)'
;RELFENDPQGPDEEVTFEPSRLVVFEQELGDIGDENVYEKPKTKIYESVDSFIRKVAAMFQMTGARNHPIQQAGVHKVLNLMNSPENPRLYFVVPKDRFADFSYQKYVGVNGQKLETGPSYTNVQKVRQFVLLIDVRSYGNC
;
A
#
# COMPACT_ATOMS: atom_id res chain seq x y z
N ARG A 1 -5.48 -9.59 -6.13
CA ARG A 1 -6.14 -10.56 -5.23
C ARG A 1 -6.30 -9.93 -3.85
N GLU A 2 -7.48 -9.98 -3.24
CA GLU A 2 -7.70 -9.49 -1.87
C GLU A 2 -7.15 -10.47 -0.82
N LEU A 3 -6.64 -9.92 0.29
CA LEU A 3 -6.06 -10.65 1.40
C LEU A 3 -6.93 -10.44 2.65
N PHE A 4 -7.27 -11.53 3.31
CA PHE A 4 -8.08 -11.53 4.52
C PHE A 4 -7.31 -12.09 5.71
N GLU A 5 -7.62 -11.62 6.91
CA GLU A 5 -7.00 -12.12 8.13
C GLU A 5 -7.56 -13.51 8.46
N ASN A 6 -6.71 -14.54 8.47
CA ASN A 6 -7.05 -15.95 8.74
C ASN A 6 -8.02 -16.63 7.76
N ASP A 7 -8.51 -15.92 6.74
CA ASP A 7 -9.48 -16.40 5.76
C ASP A 7 -8.82 -16.77 4.42
N PRO A 8 -9.47 -17.60 3.59
CA PRO A 8 -9.01 -17.88 2.24
C PRO A 8 -8.92 -16.57 1.43
N GLN A 9 -7.86 -16.45 0.63
CA GLN A 9 -7.65 -15.28 -0.22
C GLN A 9 -8.81 -15.11 -1.21
N GLY A 10 -9.08 -13.86 -1.61
CA GLY A 10 -10.10 -13.56 -2.61
C GLY A 10 -9.74 -14.14 -3.99
N PRO A 11 -10.64 -14.06 -4.98
CA PRO A 11 -10.32 -14.45 -6.35
C PRO A 11 -9.20 -13.58 -6.93
N ASP A 12 -8.53 -14.11 -7.96
CA ASP A 12 -7.68 -13.30 -8.81
C ASP A 12 -8.55 -12.36 -9.65
N GLU A 13 -8.22 -11.07 -9.58
CA GLU A 13 -8.91 -9.99 -10.28
C GLU A 13 -7.88 -9.13 -11.00
N GLU A 14 -8.25 -8.65 -12.18
CA GLU A 14 -7.47 -7.65 -12.91
C GLU A 14 -7.88 -6.25 -12.43
N VAL A 15 -6.89 -5.40 -12.17
CA VAL A 15 -7.09 -4.00 -11.80
C VAL A 15 -6.36 -3.11 -12.79
N THR A 16 -7.06 -2.15 -13.36
CA THR A 16 -6.50 -1.13 -14.26
C THR A 16 -6.37 0.18 -13.51
N PHE A 17 -5.17 0.76 -13.56
CA PHE A 17 -4.92 2.12 -13.10
C PHE A 17 -4.81 3.03 -14.31
N GLU A 18 -5.57 4.13 -14.31
CA GLU A 18 -5.44 5.16 -15.33
C GLU A 18 -4.00 5.71 -15.35
N PRO A 19 -3.44 6.05 -16.53
CA PRO A 19 -2.13 6.68 -16.62
C PRO A 19 -2.02 7.86 -15.67
N SER A 20 -0.99 7.84 -14.83
CA SER A 20 -0.73 8.87 -13.82
C SER A 20 0.59 9.58 -14.08
N ARG A 21 0.62 10.87 -13.80
CA ARG A 21 1.88 11.62 -13.75
C ARG A 21 2.65 11.23 -12.49
N LEU A 22 3.94 10.90 -12.61
CA LEU A 22 4.81 10.63 -11.45
C LEU A 22 5.21 11.94 -10.78
N VAL A 23 5.02 12.03 -9.47
CA VAL A 23 5.59 13.09 -8.62
C VAL A 23 6.47 12.47 -7.56
N VAL A 24 7.74 12.86 -7.56
CA VAL A 24 8.73 12.42 -6.59
C VAL A 24 9.06 13.57 -5.64
N PHE A 25 8.97 13.35 -4.33
CA PHE A 25 9.06 14.42 -3.33
C PHE A 25 9.90 14.03 -2.11
N GLU A 26 10.52 14.99 -1.45
CA GLU A 26 11.36 14.75 -0.25
C GLU A 26 10.62 15.05 1.05
N GLN A 27 9.66 15.98 1.02
CA GLN A 27 8.88 16.42 2.17
C GLN A 27 7.41 16.35 1.81
N GLU A 28 6.53 16.24 2.82
CA GLU A 28 5.09 16.12 2.62
C GLU A 28 4.57 17.17 1.63
N LEU A 29 3.88 16.69 0.59
CA LEU A 29 3.25 17.55 -0.39
C LEU A 29 1.95 18.09 0.18
N GLY A 30 1.71 19.39 -0.04
CA GLY A 30 0.39 19.99 0.15
C GLY A 30 -0.64 19.44 -0.84
N ASP A 31 -1.76 20.13 -0.98
CA ASP A 31 -2.77 19.77 -1.97
C ASP A 31 -2.21 19.97 -3.40
N ILE A 32 -2.19 18.89 -4.18
CA ILE A 32 -1.76 18.87 -5.58
C ILE A 32 -2.94 18.94 -6.56
N GLY A 33 -4.17 19.13 -6.07
CA GLY A 33 -5.39 19.25 -6.86
C GLY A 33 -5.96 17.90 -7.33
N ASP A 34 -6.86 17.93 -8.31
CA ASP A 34 -7.63 16.77 -8.81
C ASP A 34 -6.93 16.00 -9.95
N GLU A 35 -5.62 16.12 -10.07
CA GLU A 35 -4.84 15.41 -11.07
C GLU A 35 -4.61 13.94 -10.66
N ASN A 36 -4.68 13.01 -11.62
CA ASN A 36 -4.32 11.61 -11.39
C ASN A 36 -2.79 11.48 -11.26
N VAL A 37 -2.29 11.60 -10.03
CA VAL A 37 -0.86 11.61 -9.72
C VAL A 37 -0.45 10.37 -8.95
N TYR A 38 0.65 9.77 -9.38
CA TYR A 38 1.36 8.75 -8.63
C TYR A 38 2.43 9.42 -7.78
N GLU A 39 2.16 9.53 -6.49
CA GLU A 39 3.00 10.21 -5.51
C GLU A 39 3.99 9.22 -4.89
N LYS A 40 5.29 9.51 -5.01
CA LYS A 40 6.38 8.68 -4.47
C LYS A 40 7.33 9.51 -3.61
N PRO A 41 7.37 9.32 -2.28
CA PRO A 41 8.40 9.94 -1.46
C PRO A 41 9.81 9.41 -1.82
N LYS A 42 10.83 10.26 -1.78
CA LYS A 42 12.24 9.88 -2.00
C LYS A 42 12.82 9.10 -0.82
N THR A 43 12.35 9.41 0.37
CA THR A 43 12.76 8.80 1.63
C THR A 43 11.59 8.06 2.27
N LYS A 44 11.85 7.09 3.15
CA LYS A 44 10.81 6.32 3.85
C LYS A 44 10.13 7.15 4.96
N ILE A 45 9.51 8.28 4.61
CA ILE A 45 8.74 9.10 5.55
C ILE A 45 7.42 8.44 5.96
N TYR A 46 6.92 7.51 5.14
CA TYR A 46 5.81 6.62 5.44
C TYR A 46 6.33 5.19 5.52
N GLU A 47 6.52 4.69 6.74
CA GLU A 47 7.29 3.47 7.04
C GLU A 47 6.84 2.20 6.31
N SER A 48 5.59 2.16 5.83
CA SER A 48 5.00 1.01 5.12
C SER A 48 4.28 1.38 3.83
N VAL A 49 4.46 2.61 3.33
CA VAL A 49 3.85 3.06 2.06
C VAL A 49 4.95 3.67 1.20
N ASP A 50 5.31 2.99 0.12
CA ASP A 50 6.37 3.44 -0.81
C ASP A 50 5.83 4.46 -1.82
N SER A 51 4.53 4.44 -2.09
CA SER A 51 3.85 5.38 -2.99
C SER A 51 2.34 5.27 -2.87
N PHE A 52 1.61 6.24 -3.44
CA PHE A 52 0.15 6.23 -3.43
C PHE A 52 -0.47 7.08 -4.55
N ILE A 53 -1.77 6.89 -4.79
CA ILE A 53 -2.62 7.70 -5.67
C ILE A 53 -3.84 8.13 -4.85
N ARG A 54 -3.97 9.44 -4.58
CA ARG A 54 -5.05 9.98 -3.73
C ARG A 54 -6.43 9.79 -4.34
N LYS A 55 -6.57 10.07 -5.64
CA LYS A 55 -7.85 10.02 -6.38
C LYS A 55 -8.61 8.70 -6.22
N VAL A 56 -7.87 7.60 -6.11
CA VAL A 56 -8.44 6.25 -5.95
C VAL A 56 -8.15 5.65 -4.58
N ALA A 57 -7.62 6.41 -3.61
CA ALA A 57 -7.28 5.90 -2.29
C ALA A 57 -6.43 4.62 -2.33
N ALA A 58 -5.49 4.54 -3.28
CA ALA A 58 -4.62 3.39 -3.46
C ALA A 58 -3.23 3.69 -2.90
N MET A 59 -2.76 2.84 -2.01
CA MET A 59 -1.41 2.86 -1.45
C MET A 59 -0.65 1.64 -1.95
N PHE A 60 0.65 1.77 -2.15
CA PHE A 60 1.51 0.70 -2.65
C PHE A 60 2.69 0.48 -1.71
N GLN A 61 2.95 -0.78 -1.41
CA GLN A 61 4.13 -1.24 -0.70
C GLN A 61 4.86 -2.27 -1.55
N MET A 62 6.06 -1.92 -1.97
CA MET A 62 6.93 -2.80 -2.75
C MET A 62 7.62 -3.74 -1.75
N THR A 63 7.39 -5.04 -1.88
CA THR A 63 8.01 -6.01 -0.96
C THR A 63 8.38 -7.32 -1.65
N GLY A 64 9.59 -7.81 -1.34
CA GLY A 64 10.00 -9.19 -1.63
C GLY A 64 9.92 -10.12 -0.41
N ALA A 65 9.58 -9.59 0.76
CA ALA A 65 9.49 -10.35 1.99
C ALA A 65 8.11 -11.01 2.11
N ARG A 66 8.08 -12.26 2.59
CA ARG A 66 6.83 -13.00 2.88
C ARG A 66 6.02 -12.40 4.02
N ASN A 67 6.73 -11.91 5.03
CA ASN A 67 6.16 -11.25 6.19
C ASN A 67 6.81 -9.88 6.32
N HIS A 68 6.00 -8.85 6.15
CA HIS A 68 6.38 -7.46 6.32
C HIS A 68 5.28 -6.76 7.13
N PRO A 69 5.43 -6.70 8.47
CA PRO A 69 4.47 -6.00 9.31
C PRO A 69 4.23 -4.57 8.82
N ILE A 70 2.98 -4.13 8.89
CA ILE A 70 2.58 -2.79 8.47
C ILE A 70 2.65 -1.85 9.68
N GLN A 71 3.52 -0.86 9.63
CA GLN A 71 3.54 0.22 10.60
C GLN A 71 2.30 1.10 10.40
N GLN A 72 1.31 0.95 11.28
CA GLN A 72 0.00 1.60 11.08
C GLN A 72 0.10 3.13 11.09
N ALA A 73 1.11 3.71 11.73
CA ALA A 73 1.32 5.16 11.78
C ALA A 73 1.63 5.74 10.38
N GLY A 74 2.44 5.04 9.57
CA GLY A 74 2.72 5.43 8.20
C GLY A 74 1.46 5.41 7.33
N VAL A 75 0.65 4.35 7.44
CA VAL A 75 -0.63 4.24 6.72
C VAL A 75 -1.60 5.33 7.16
N HIS A 76 -1.75 5.56 8.47
CA HIS A 76 -2.62 6.60 9.01
C HIS A 76 -2.30 7.99 8.46
N LYS A 77 -1.00 8.35 8.37
CA LYS A 77 -0.57 9.63 7.78
C LYS A 77 -1.00 9.77 6.32
N VAL A 78 -0.77 8.75 5.51
CA VAL A 78 -1.15 8.75 4.09
C VAL A 78 -2.67 8.82 3.94
N LEU A 79 -3.44 8.14 4.79
CA LEU A 79 -4.91 8.24 4.77
C LEU A 79 -5.41 9.64 5.13
N ASN A 80 -4.77 10.33 6.07
CA ASN A 80 -5.14 11.71 6.39
C ASN A 80 -4.88 12.66 5.22
N LEU A 81 -3.78 12.45 4.48
CA LEU A 81 -3.48 13.14 3.23
C LEU A 81 -4.54 12.90 2.13
N MET A 82 -5.24 11.77 2.18
CA MET A 82 -6.35 11.42 1.29
C MET A 82 -7.73 11.82 1.83
N ASN A 83 -7.79 12.61 2.92
CA ASN A 83 -9.04 12.98 3.60
C ASN A 83 -9.82 11.76 4.13
N SER A 84 -9.12 10.73 4.62
CA SER A 84 -9.70 9.51 5.23
C SER A 84 -10.82 8.88 4.41
N PRO A 85 -10.51 8.35 3.21
CA PRO A 85 -11.48 7.78 2.29
C PRO A 85 -12.20 6.57 2.90
N GLU A 86 -13.40 6.25 2.41
CA GLU A 86 -14.22 5.17 2.98
C GLU A 86 -13.67 3.78 2.68
N ASN A 87 -13.08 3.59 1.49
CA ASN A 87 -12.60 2.29 1.01
C ASN A 87 -11.12 2.35 0.58
N PRO A 88 -10.18 2.60 1.51
CA PRO A 88 -8.76 2.65 1.19
C PRO A 88 -8.21 1.26 0.88
N ARG A 89 -7.26 1.22 -0.05
CA ARG A 89 -6.65 -0.02 -0.55
C ARG A 89 -5.14 0.04 -0.37
N LEU A 90 -4.58 -1.01 0.23
CA LEU A 90 -3.13 -1.20 0.32
C LEU A 90 -2.73 -2.38 -0.56
N TYR A 91 -1.98 -2.09 -1.62
CA TYR A 91 -1.45 -3.07 -2.55
C TYR A 91 -0.01 -3.43 -2.17
N PHE A 92 0.21 -4.69 -1.81
CA PHE A 92 1.54 -5.30 -1.75
C PHE A 92 1.97 -5.68 -3.15
N VAL A 93 2.91 -4.94 -3.70
CA VAL A 93 3.45 -5.19 -5.03
C VAL A 93 4.61 -6.16 -4.90
N VAL A 94 4.44 -7.36 -5.46
CA VAL A 94 5.35 -8.49 -5.25
C VAL A 94 5.74 -9.16 -6.56
N PRO A 95 6.96 -9.72 -6.66
CA PRO A 95 7.37 -10.51 -7.83
C PRO A 95 6.59 -11.83 -7.91
N LYS A 96 6.63 -12.44 -9.09
CA LYS A 96 5.86 -13.65 -9.43
C LYS A 96 6.05 -14.83 -8.48
N ASP A 97 7.27 -15.04 -8.01
CA ASP A 97 7.63 -16.10 -7.08
C ASP A 97 6.99 -15.94 -5.68
N ARG A 98 6.51 -14.73 -5.36
CA ARG A 98 5.87 -14.40 -4.07
C ARG A 98 4.36 -14.28 -4.16
N PHE A 99 3.80 -14.10 -5.35
CA PHE A 99 2.39 -13.80 -5.51
C PHE A 99 1.48 -14.92 -4.98
N ALA A 100 1.81 -16.17 -5.29
CA ALA A 100 0.95 -17.32 -4.97
C ALA A 100 0.83 -17.61 -3.46
N ASP A 101 1.90 -17.37 -2.69
CA ASP A 101 1.98 -17.65 -1.26
C ASP A 101 1.89 -16.39 -0.38
N PHE A 102 1.69 -15.21 -0.97
CA PHE A 102 1.55 -13.97 -0.19
C PHE A 102 0.26 -13.99 0.62
N SER A 103 0.38 -13.69 1.91
CA SER A 103 -0.74 -13.67 2.86
C SER A 103 -1.00 -12.27 3.38
N TYR A 104 -2.12 -12.13 4.11
CA TYR A 104 -2.41 -10.94 4.91
C TYR A 104 -1.24 -10.57 5.82
N GLN A 105 -0.95 -9.27 5.94
CA GLN A 105 0.12 -8.73 6.74
C GLN A 105 -0.46 -8.04 7.98
N LYS A 106 0.11 -8.31 9.16
CA LYS A 106 -0.39 -7.74 10.41
C LYS A 106 0.08 -6.30 10.61
N TYR A 107 -0.79 -5.50 11.20
CA TYR A 107 -0.43 -4.17 11.67
C TYR A 107 0.38 -4.23 12.97
N VAL A 108 1.36 -3.35 13.06
CA VAL A 108 2.19 -3.12 14.26
C VAL A 108 2.16 -1.64 14.62
N GLY A 109 2.30 -1.37 15.92
CA GLY A 109 2.47 -0.04 16.48
C GLY A 109 3.92 0.44 16.39
N VAL A 110 4.19 1.57 17.05
CA VAL A 110 5.51 2.22 17.05
C VAL A 110 6.61 1.21 17.40
N ASN A 111 7.72 1.26 16.67
CA ASN A 111 8.86 0.35 16.82
C ASN A 111 8.51 -1.15 16.66
N GLY A 112 7.46 -1.48 15.91
CA GLY A 112 7.08 -2.88 15.66
C GLY A 112 6.32 -3.54 16.82
N GLN A 113 5.79 -2.74 17.76
CA GLN A 113 4.99 -3.25 18.87
C GLN A 113 3.80 -4.06 18.33
N LYS A 114 3.62 -5.28 18.84
CA LYS A 114 2.46 -6.11 18.51
C LYS A 114 1.19 -5.45 19.03
N LEU A 115 0.15 -5.43 18.20
CA LEU A 115 -1.18 -4.96 18.56
C LEU A 115 -2.06 -6.16 18.89
N GLU A 116 -2.61 -6.21 20.11
CA GLU A 116 -3.44 -7.35 20.54
C GLU A 116 -4.86 -7.31 19.95
N THR A 117 -5.37 -6.11 19.63
CA THR A 117 -6.74 -5.91 19.12
C THR A 117 -6.77 -5.39 17.68
N GLY A 118 -5.67 -5.54 16.94
CA GLY A 118 -5.53 -4.98 15.58
C GLY A 118 -5.20 -3.48 15.55
N PRO A 119 -5.33 -2.81 14.39
CA PRO A 119 -4.97 -1.40 14.24
C PRO A 119 -5.83 -0.48 15.13
N SER A 120 -5.19 0.52 15.74
CA SER A 120 -5.80 1.46 16.68
C SER A 120 -6.45 2.67 16.00
N TYR A 121 -6.08 2.98 14.75
CA TYR A 121 -6.65 4.10 14.01
C TYR A 121 -7.89 3.66 13.22
N THR A 122 -9.02 4.36 13.40
CA THR A 122 -10.29 4.05 12.73
C THR A 122 -10.19 4.04 11.20
N ASN A 123 -9.42 4.96 10.61
CA ASN A 123 -9.22 4.97 9.16
C ASN A 123 -8.35 3.79 8.67
N VAL A 124 -7.39 3.33 9.48
CA VAL A 124 -6.57 2.15 9.16
C VAL A 124 -7.39 0.85 9.26
N GLN A 125 -8.36 0.78 10.18
CA GLN A 125 -9.28 -0.36 10.29
C GLN A 125 -10.12 -0.59 9.02
N LYS A 126 -10.32 0.45 8.19
CA LYS A 126 -11.04 0.36 6.90
C LYS A 126 -10.18 -0.13 5.74
N VAL A 127 -8.86 -0.27 5.93
CA VAL A 127 -7.94 -0.60 4.84
C VAL A 127 -8.09 -2.04 4.43
N ARG A 128 -8.40 -2.24 3.15
CA ARG A 128 -8.41 -3.54 2.49
C ARG A 128 -7.03 -3.84 1.91
N GLN A 129 -6.51 -5.04 2.17
CA GLN A 129 -5.19 -5.46 1.71
C GLN A 129 -5.30 -6.28 0.43
N PHE A 130 -4.41 -6.02 -0.52
CA PHE A 130 -4.34 -6.74 -1.79
C PHE A 130 -2.91 -7.14 -2.08
N VAL A 131 -2.72 -8.30 -2.71
CA VAL A 131 -1.47 -8.61 -3.39
C VAL A 131 -1.62 -8.28 -4.88
N LEU A 132 -0.62 -7.58 -5.42
CA LEU A 132 -0.52 -7.17 -6.81
C LEU A 132 0.76 -7.78 -7.41
N LEU A 133 0.58 -8.60 -8.45
CA LEU A 133 1.69 -9.18 -9.19
C LEU A 133 2.37 -8.11 -10.04
N ILE A 134 3.70 -7.99 -9.92
CA ILE A 134 4.51 -7.29 -10.91
C ILE A 134 5.34 -8.29 -11.71
N ASP A 135 5.21 -8.23 -13.04
CA ASP A 135 6.06 -8.99 -13.95
C ASP A 135 7.16 -8.09 -14.50
N VAL A 136 8.34 -8.17 -13.86
CA VAL A 136 9.52 -7.35 -14.21
C VAL A 136 10.30 -7.89 -15.42
N ARG A 137 9.75 -8.83 -16.18
CA ARG A 137 10.43 -9.46 -17.34
C ARG A 137 10.70 -8.53 -18.54
N SER A 138 10.48 -7.22 -18.43
CA SER A 138 10.71 -6.23 -19.49
C SER A 138 11.75 -5.14 -19.20
N TYR A 139 12.48 -5.18 -18.08
CA TYR A 139 13.68 -4.33 -17.87
C TYR A 139 14.96 -5.15 -17.99
N GLY A 140 15.24 -5.58 -19.21
CA GLY A 140 16.48 -6.25 -19.59
C GLY A 140 16.85 -5.86 -21.02
N ASN A 141 17.48 -4.69 -21.15
CA ASN A 141 18.48 -4.31 -22.17
C ASN A 141 18.73 -2.81 -22.06
N CYS A 142 19.66 -2.43 -21.17
CA CYS A 142 20.45 -1.22 -21.30
C CYS A 142 21.92 -1.64 -21.38
#